data_AF-A0A2A3SYZ2-F1
#
_entry.id   AF-A0A2A3SYZ2-F1
#
_cell.length_a   1.000
_cell.length_b   1.000
_cell.length_c   1.000
_cell.angle_alpha   90.00
_cell.angle_beta   90.00
_cell.angle_gamma   90.00
#
_symmetry.space_group_name_H-M   'P 1'
#
loop_
_entity.id
_entity.type
_entity.pdbx_description
1 polymer ?
#
loop_
_entity_poly.entity_id
_entity_poly.type
_entity_poly.pdbx_seq_one_letter_code
_entity_poly.pdbx_strand_id
1 'polypeptide(L)' 'MKLEKPFNSELLYNHIVHYYIDKKGITKEDANKIAQKVITRELQRHVCKDSRCGHLSYDHIKNQDTCIIIDCPCTKFVK' A
#
# COMPACT_ATOMS: atom_id res chain seq x y z
N MET A 1 -15.83 -13.69 -9.57
CA MET A 1 -15.20 -12.44 -9.09
C MET A 1 -13.83 -12.82 -8.53
N LYS A 2 -12.72 -12.39 -9.16
CA LYS A 2 -11.36 -12.71 -8.68
C LYS A 2 -11.04 -11.73 -7.56
N LEU A 3 -10.96 -12.23 -6.32
CA LEU A 3 -10.55 -11.44 -5.17
C LEU A 3 -9.15 -10.86 -5.44
N GLU A 4 -8.99 -9.55 -5.34
CA GLU A 4 -7.67 -8.93 -5.42
C GLU A 4 -6.82 -9.41 -4.23
N LYS A 5 -5.52 -9.66 -4.44
CA LYS A 5 -4.62 -10.05 -3.34
C LYS A 5 -4.42 -8.87 -2.38
N PRO A 6 -4.36 -9.10 -1.05
CA PRO A 6 -4.05 -8.03 -0.10
C PRO A 6 -2.69 -7.40 -0.43
N PHE A 7 -2.59 -6.08 -0.27
CA PHE A 7 -1.32 -5.40 -0.39
C PHE A 7 -0.40 -5.88 0.73
N ASN A 8 0.74 -6.47 0.38
CA ASN A 8 1.74 -6.94 1.33
C ASN A 8 2.98 -6.04 1.26
N SER A 9 3.07 -5.10 2.20
CA SER A 9 4.17 -4.13 2.29
C SER A 9 5.52 -4.80 2.56
N GLU A 10 5.56 -5.89 3.33
CA GLU A 10 6.78 -6.63 3.66
C GLU A 10 7.34 -7.36 2.43
N LEU A 11 6.47 -8.01 1.66
CA LEU A 11 6.87 -8.66 0.41
C LEU A 11 7.41 -7.63 -0.59
N LEU A 12 6.73 -6.49 -0.71
CA LEU A 12 7.19 -5.39 -1.57
C LEU A 12 8.53 -4.82 -1.08
N TYR A 13 8.71 -4.64 0.23
CA TYR A 13 9.97 -4.21 0.83
C TYR A 13 11.12 -5.13 0.40
N ASN A 14 10.96 -6.44 0.63
CA ASN A 14 11.98 -7.43 0.35
C ASN A 14 12.33 -7.45 -1.14
N HIS A 15 11.33 -7.42 -2.02
CA HIS A 15 11.57 -7.35 -3.46
C HIS A 15 12.37 -6.11 -3.88
N ILE A 16 12.07 -4.94 -3.31
CA ILE A 16 12.81 -3.71 -3.64
C ILE A 16 14.25 -3.82 -3.12
N VAL A 17 14.43 -4.21 -1.86
CA VAL A 17 15.77 -4.31 -1.25
C VAL A 17 16.65 -5.31 -2.02
N HIS A 18 16.14 -6.51 -2.30
CA HIS A 18 16.87 -7.51 -3.08
C HIS A 18 17.16 -7.04 -4.49
N TYR A 19 16.20 -6.44 -5.19
CA TYR A 19 16.43 -5.93 -6.53
C TYR A 19 17.57 -4.90 -6.57
N TYR A 20 17.56 -3.95 -5.65
CA TYR A 20 18.56 -2.89 -5.64
C TYR A 20 19.95 -3.38 -5.18
N ILE A 21 20.01 -4.29 -4.21
CA ILE A 21 21.29 -4.89 -3.79
C ILE A 21 21.82 -5.79 -4.91
N ASP A 22 21.03 -6.77 -5.36
CA ASP A 22 21.50 -7.84 -6.23
C ASP A 22 21.65 -7.39 -7.70
N LYS A 23 20.81 -6.47 -8.17
CA LYS A 23 20.83 -6.01 -9.58
C LYS A 23 21.49 -4.66 -9.78
N LYS A 24 21.49 -3.78 -8.78
CA LYS A 24 22.07 -2.43 -8.90
C LYS A 24 23.36 -2.26 -8.10
N GLY A 25 23.71 -3.22 -7.25
CA GLY A 25 24.95 -3.18 -6.46
C GLY A 25 24.98 -2.01 -5.48
N ILE A 26 23.83 -1.45 -5.11
CA ILE A 26 23.78 -0.34 -4.14
C ILE A 26 23.84 -0.88 -2.72
N THR A 27 24.24 -0.02 -1.79
CA THR A 27 24.35 -0.38 -0.37
C THR A 27 23.00 -0.79 0.20
N LYS A 28 23.01 -1.68 1.19
CA LYS A 28 21.80 -2.09 1.92
C LYS A 28 21.06 -0.89 2.52
N GLU A 29 21.80 0.09 3.02
CA GLU A 29 21.24 1.31 3.61
C GLU A 29 20.46 2.14 2.59
N ASP A 30 21.01 2.35 1.39
CA ASP A 30 20.32 3.12 0.36
C ASP A 30 19.17 2.33 -0.27
N ALA A 31 19.31 1.01 -0.42
CA ALA A 31 18.21 0.13 -0.84
C ALA A 31 17.04 0.18 0.16
N ASN A 32 17.32 0.18 1.46
CA ASN A 32 16.32 0.31 2.52
C ASN A 32 15.61 1.67 2.45
N LYS A 33 16.35 2.78 2.25
CA LYS A 33 15.76 4.12 2.10
C LYS A 33 14.82 4.18 0.89
N ILE A 34 15.21 3.58 -0.23
CA ILE A 34 14.37 3.50 -1.44
C ILE A 34 13.12 2.67 -1.15
N ALA A 35 13.27 1.49 -0.55
CA ALA A 35 12.15 0.62 -0.22
C ALA A 35 11.15 1.31 0.73
N GLN A 36 11.62 1.99 1.77
CA GLN A 36 10.77 2.76 2.67
C GLN A 36 10.00 3.86 1.94
N LYS A 37 10.66 4.66 1.10
CA LYS A 37 9.97 5.71 0.32
C LYS A 37 8.89 5.16 -0.60
N VAL A 38 9.17 4.04 -1.28
CA VAL A 38 8.19 3.40 -2.17
C VAL A 38 7.02 2.83 -1.37
N ILE A 39 7.28 2.13 -0.27
CA ILE A 39 6.20 1.59 0.57
C ILE A 39 5.35 2.68 1.17
N THR A 40 5.93 3.76 1.70
CA THR A 40 5.16 4.87 2.25
C THR A 40 4.25 5.47 1.18
N ARG A 41 4.74 5.63 -0.04
CA ARG A 41 3.94 6.14 -1.17
C ARG A 41 2.81 5.19 -1.55
N GLU A 42 3.09 3.90 -1.67
CA GLU A 42 2.07 2.91 -2.01
C GLU A 42 1.05 2.75 -0.87
N LEU A 43 1.49 2.76 0.38
CA LEU A 43 0.61 2.75 1.55
C LEU A 43 -0.32 3.97 1.54
N GLN A 44 0.18 5.17 1.25
CA GLN A 44 -0.66 6.37 1.11
C GLN A 44 -1.67 6.27 -0.05
N ARG A 45 -1.36 5.55 -1.13
CA ARG A 45 -2.31 5.28 -2.22
C ARG A 45 -3.37 4.27 -1.80
N HIS A 46 -2.97 3.31 -0.97
CA HIS A 46 -3.82 2.28 -0.42
C HIS A 46 -4.53 2.70 0.87
N VAL A 47 -4.35 3.90 1.40
CA VAL A 47 -5.07 4.42 2.57
C VAL A 47 -6.23 5.31 2.10
N CYS A 48 -7.38 5.18 2.75
CA CYS A 48 -8.50 6.09 2.50
C CYS A 48 -8.09 7.54 2.82
N LYS A 49 -8.28 8.44 1.86
CA LYS A 49 -7.92 9.86 1.99
C LYS A 49 -8.88 10.67 2.86
N ASP A 50 -9.97 10.07 3.36
CA ASP A 50 -10.82 10.71 4.36
C ASP A 50 -10.13 10.65 5.72
N SER A 51 -9.86 11.83 6.29
CA SER A 51 -9.16 12.01 7.57
C SER A 51 -9.89 11.40 8.76
N ARG A 52 -11.15 11.01 8.62
CA ARG A 52 -11.95 10.42 9.70
C ARG A 52 -11.78 8.92 9.85
N CYS A 53 -11.28 8.22 8.83
CA CYS A 53 -11.24 6.76 8.86
C CYS A 53 -9.82 6.17 8.70
N GLY A 54 -8.94 6.73 7.86
CA GLY A 54 -7.54 6.31 7.78
C GLY A 54 -7.25 4.82 7.51
N HIS A 55 -8.27 4.00 7.17
CA HIS A 55 -8.15 2.56 6.96
C HIS A 55 -7.49 2.22 5.62
N LEU A 56 -7.00 0.99 5.50
CA LEU A 56 -6.37 0.48 4.29
C LEU A 56 -7.43 -0.02 3.30
N SER A 57 -7.16 0.12 2.01
CA SER A 57 -8.03 -0.21 0.86
C SER A 57 -8.43 -1.68 0.83
N TYR A 58 -7.67 -2.57 1.48
CA TYR A 58 -8.03 -3.98 1.64
C TYR A 58 -8.93 -4.25 2.85
N ASP A 59 -9.04 -3.31 3.79
CA ASP A 59 -9.99 -3.33 4.91
C ASP A 59 -11.39 -2.88 4.44
N HIS A 60 -11.49 -2.18 3.31
CA HIS A 60 -12.76 -2.10 2.60
C HIS A 60 -13.12 -3.51 2.20
N ILE A 61 -14.31 -3.97 2.60
CA ILE A 61 -14.80 -5.32 2.33
C ILE A 61 -14.62 -5.55 0.83
N LYS A 62 -13.66 -6.40 0.48
CA LYS A 62 -13.06 -6.54 -0.85
C LYS A 62 -13.99 -7.10 -1.95
N ASN A 63 -15.31 -6.95 -1.73
CA ASN A 63 -16.39 -7.33 -2.62
C ASN A 63 -17.54 -6.30 -2.68
N GLN A 64 -17.49 -5.15 -1.99
CA GLN A 64 -18.64 -4.23 -1.90
C GLN A 64 -18.37 -2.73 -2.05
N ASP A 65 -17.13 -2.29 -2.31
CA ASP A 65 -16.78 -0.86 -2.44
C ASP A 65 -17.25 0.01 -1.24
N THR A 66 -17.36 -0.57 -0.05
CA THR A 66 -17.85 0.10 1.16
C THR A 66 -16.79 0.15 2.27
N CYS A 67 -16.65 1.32 2.89
CA CYS A 67 -15.86 1.51 4.11
C CYS A 67 -16.49 0.74 5.30
N ILE A 68 -15.69 0.27 6.25
CA ILE A 68 -16.18 -0.35 7.50
C ILE A 68 -16.93 0.67 8.38
N ILE A 69 -16.67 1.96 8.21
CA ILE A 69 -17.38 3.04 8.89
C ILE A 69 -18.66 3.37 8.13
N ILE A 70 -19.80 3.18 8.81
CA ILE A 70 -21.17 3.30 8.27
C ILE A 70 -21.42 4.67 7.60
N ASP A 71 -20.81 5.75 8.09
CA ASP A 71 -21.00 7.12 7.59
C ASP A 71 -19.81 7.69 6.80
N CYS A 72 -18.92 6.83 6.28
CA CYS A 72 -17.79 7.33 5.52
C CYS A 72 -18.21 7.72 4.09
N PRO A 73 -18.08 9.00 3.67
CA PRO A 73 -18.45 9.43 2.31
C PRO A 73 -17.37 9.09 1.27
N CYS A 74 -16.51 8.12 1.58
CA CYS A 74 -15.40 7.60 0.78
C CYS A 74 -15.89 6.91 -0.51
N THR A 75 -16.61 7.61 -1.38
CA THR A 75 -17.14 7.04 -2.64
C THR A 75 -16.12 6.98 -3.76
N LYS A 76 -14.92 7.55 -3.58
CA LYS A 76 -13.93 7.68 -4.64
C LYS A 76 -12.53 7.57 -4.09
N PHE A 77 -11.86 6.47 -4.42
CA PHE A 77 -10.42 6.56 -4.65
C PHE A 77 -10.23 7.67 -5.67
N VAL A 78 -9.54 8.75 -5.29
CA VAL A 78 -9.14 9.79 -6.23
C VAL A 78 -8.24 9.08 -7.25
N LYS A 79 -8.79 8.83 -8.45
CA LYS A 79 -8.10 8.22 -9.60
C LYS A 79 -6.77 8.92 -9.87
#